data_AF-A0AB37HPX3-F1
#
_entry.id   AF-A0AB37HPX3-F1
#
_cell.length_a   1.000
_cell.length_b   1.000
_cell.length_c   1.000
_cell.angle_alpha   90.00
_cell.angle_beta   90.00
_cell.angle_gamma   90.00
#
_symmetry.space_group_name_H-M   'P 1'
#
loop_
_entity.id
_entity.type
_entity.pdbx_description
1 polymer ?
#
loop_
_entity_poly.entity_id
_entity_poly.type
_entity_poly.pdbx_seq_one_letter_code
_entity_poly.pdbx_strand_id
1 'polypeptide(L)'
;MNDNHELVDGGKDILSYLKEAGYHLYSASNGVYNTQMKRMNDAGIFDYFDDHFISEKIGFEKPHKQFFDHCLNVIKDGMSTVNWTIFMWYLTYN
;
A
#
# COMPACT_ATOMS: atom_id res chain seq x y z
N MET A 1 -7.50 -2.20 -23.45
CA MET A 1 -7.61 -2.14 -21.98
C MET A 1 -6.42 -2.92 -21.46
N ASN A 2 -5.48 -2.27 -20.78
CA ASN A 2 -4.26 -2.94 -20.30
C ASN A 2 -4.54 -3.54 -18.91
N ASP A 3 -4.89 -4.82 -18.91
CA ASP A 3 -5.06 -5.63 -17.72
C ASP A 3 -3.72 -6.22 -17.26
N ASN A 4 -2.70 -5.37 -17.09
CA ASN A 4 -1.43 -5.83 -16.53
C ASN A 4 -1.62 -6.10 -15.03
N HIS A 5 -1.77 -7.38 -14.68
CA HIS A 5 -1.85 -7.92 -13.33
C HIS A 5 -0.66 -8.86 -13.03
N GLU A 6 0.30 -8.93 -13.95
CA GLU A 6 1.51 -9.71 -13.77
C GLU A 6 2.38 -9.07 -12.68
N LEU A 7 2.73 -9.88 -11.70
CA LEU A 7 3.68 -9.48 -10.69
C LEU A 7 5.06 -9.40 -11.32
N VAL A 8 5.84 -8.42 -10.87
CA VAL A 8 7.27 -8.40 -11.14
C VAL A 8 7.89 -9.67 -10.55
N ASP A 9 8.83 -10.27 -11.27
CA ASP A 9 9.56 -11.46 -10.83
C ASP A 9 10.18 -11.23 -9.44
N GLY A 10 10.05 -12.21 -8.55
CA GLY A 10 10.42 -12.12 -7.13
C GLY A 10 9.52 -11.22 -6.26
N GLY A 11 8.45 -10.62 -6.80
CA GLY A 11 7.57 -9.73 -6.04
C GLY A 11 6.88 -10.40 -4.86
N LYS A 12 6.42 -11.64 -5.02
CA LYS A 12 5.83 -12.43 -3.92
C LYS A 12 6.85 -12.80 -2.85
N ASP A 13 8.09 -13.09 -3.25
CA ASP A 13 9.15 -13.49 -2.33
C ASP A 13 9.50 -12.32 -1.40
N ILE A 14 9.58 -11.10 -1.93
CA ILE A 14 9.82 -9.89 -1.14
C ILE A 14 8.66 -9.64 -0.16
N LEU A 15 7.41 -9.77 -0.61
CA LEU A 15 6.24 -9.60 0.26
C LEU A 15 6.23 -10.64 1.39
N SER A 16 6.56 -11.90 1.08
CA SER A 16 6.65 -12.98 2.05
C SER A 16 7.75 -12.69 3.07
N TYR A 17 8.96 -12.36 2.60
CA TYR A 17 10.10 -12.03 3.44
C TYR A 17 9.80 -10.88 4.42
N LEU A 18 9.18 -9.80 3.94
CA LEU A 18 8.84 -8.66 4.79
C LEU A 18 7.78 -9.02 5.83
N LYS A 19 6.77 -9.81 5.46
CA LYS A 19 5.73 -10.25 6.39
C LYS A 19 6.29 -11.20 7.45
N GLU A 20 7.15 -12.14 7.07
CA GLU A 20 7.86 -13.03 8.00
C GLU A 20 8.80 -12.27 8.95
N ALA A 21 9.41 -11.18 8.47
CA ALA A 21 10.21 -10.29 9.29
C ALA A 21 9.38 -9.39 10.24
N GLY A 22 8.06 -9.50 10.22
CA GLY A 22 7.15 -8.79 11.13
C GLY A 22 6.83 -7.36 10.71
N TYR A 23 7.05 -6.99 9.44
CA TYR A 23 6.66 -5.69 8.93
C TYR A 23 5.16 -5.65 8.61
N HIS A 24 4.54 -4.51 8.94
CA HIS A 24 3.21 -4.16 8.45
C HIS A 24 3.30 -3.66 7.02
N LEU A 25 2.48 -4.22 6.13
CA LEU A 25 2.51 -3.93 4.70
C LEU A 25 1.23 -3.22 4.30
N TYR A 26 1.36 -2.10 3.59
CA TYR A 26 0.21 -1.34 3.09
C TYR A 26 0.39 -1.04 1.61
N SER A 27 -0.69 -1.15 0.83
CA SER A 27 -0.67 -0.73 -0.58
C SER A 27 -1.24 0.68 -0.72
N ALA A 28 -0.71 1.47 -1.67
CA ALA A 28 -1.20 2.82 -1.93
C ALA A 28 -1.29 3.10 -3.43
N SER A 29 -2.49 3.30 -3.97
CA SER A 29 -2.71 3.53 -5.40
C SER A 29 -3.71 4.66 -5.70
N ASN A 30 -3.49 5.35 -6.81
CA ASN A 30 -4.55 6.16 -7.42
C ASN A 30 -5.40 5.24 -8.29
N GLY A 31 -6.72 5.45 -8.31
CA GLY A 31 -7.63 4.74 -9.20
C GLY A 31 -8.85 4.15 -8.48
N VAL A 32 -9.57 3.30 -9.23
CA VAL A 32 -10.85 2.71 -8.81
C VAL A 32 -10.61 1.52 -7.87
N TYR A 33 -11.28 1.54 -6.73
CA TYR A 33 -11.20 0.55 -5.66
C TYR A 33 -11.40 -0.87 -6.19
N ASN A 34 -12.54 -1.14 -6.83
CA ASN A 34 -12.88 -2.49 -7.30
C ASN A 34 -11.84 -3.07 -8.28
N THR A 35 -11.28 -2.22 -9.15
CA THR A 35 -10.25 -2.63 -10.11
C THR A 35 -8.97 -3.03 -9.40
N GLN A 36 -8.52 -2.24 -8.42
CA GLN A 36 -7.29 -2.53 -7.68
C GLN A 36 -7.43 -3.78 -6.81
N MET A 37 -8.56 -3.93 -6.13
CA MET A 37 -8.87 -5.11 -5.33
C MET A 37 -8.88 -6.38 -6.17
N LYS A 38 -9.53 -6.33 -7.35
CA LYS A 38 -9.54 -7.46 -8.28
C LYS A 38 -8.13 -7.84 -8.72
N ARG A 39 -7.31 -6.87 -9.15
CA ARG A 39 -5.92 -7.12 -9.58
C ARG A 39 -5.06 -7.78 -8.51
N MET A 40 -5.18 -7.34 -7.26
CA MET A 40 -4.42 -7.91 -6.15
C MET A 40 -4.87 -9.33 -5.79
N ASN A 41 -6.17 -9.60 -5.90
CA ASN A 41 -6.72 -10.96 -5.75
C ASN A 41 -6.28 -11.88 -6.88
N ASP A 42 -6.37 -11.43 -8.14
CA ASP A 42 -5.95 -12.18 -9.32
C ASP A 42 -4.44 -12.49 -9.28
N ALA A 43 -3.63 -11.56 -8.76
CA ALA A 43 -2.21 -11.75 -8.52
C ALA A 43 -1.89 -12.63 -7.29
N GLY A 44 -2.87 -12.88 -6.41
CA GLY A 44 -2.70 -13.65 -5.17
C GLY A 44 -1.75 -12.97 -4.18
N ILE A 45 -1.78 -11.63 -4.12
CA ILE A 45 -1.00 -10.83 -3.15
C ILE A 45 -1.89 -10.03 -2.19
N PHE A 46 -3.21 -10.15 -2.31
CA PHE A 46 -4.17 -9.39 -1.51
C PHE A 46 -3.90 -9.53 -0.01
N ASP A 47 -3.80 -10.76 0.48
CA ASP A 47 -3.63 -11.07 1.91
C ASP A 47 -2.25 -10.73 2.48
N TYR A 48 -1.30 -10.22 1.68
CA TYR A 48 0.00 -9.79 2.21
C TYR A 48 -0.08 -8.43 2.89
N PHE A 49 -1.06 -7.60 2.54
CA PHE A 49 -1.20 -6.24 3.06
C PHE A 49 -2.23 -6.18 4.20
N ASP A 50 -1.93 -5.35 5.20
CA ASP A 50 -2.82 -5.06 6.32
C ASP A 50 -3.93 -4.07 5.93
N ASP A 51 -3.67 -3.18 4.97
CA ASP A 51 -4.69 -2.31 4.37
C ASP A 51 -4.32 -1.81 2.96
N HIS A 52 -5.34 -1.35 2.23
CA HIS A 52 -5.26 -0.84 0.86
C HIS A 52 -5.77 0.60 0.74
N PHE A 53 -4.82 1.54 0.66
CA PHE A 53 -5.10 2.96 0.48
C PHE A 53 -5.36 3.28 -0.99
N ILE A 54 -6.62 3.52 -1.34
CA ILE A 54 -7.04 3.79 -2.71
C ILE A 54 -7.70 5.16 -2.80
N SER A 55 -7.26 6.00 -3.75
CA SER A 55 -7.67 7.40 -3.83
C SER A 55 -9.19 7.60 -3.93
N GLU A 56 -9.90 6.72 -4.63
CA GLU A 56 -11.37 6.76 -4.71
C GLU A 56 -12.03 6.66 -3.32
N LYS A 57 -11.48 5.84 -2.42
CA LYS A 57 -11.99 5.69 -1.05
C LYS A 57 -11.59 6.85 -0.15
N ILE A 58 -10.37 7.36 -0.34
CA ILE A 58 -9.81 8.42 0.49
C ILE A 58 -10.35 9.80 0.08
N GLY A 59 -10.82 9.96 -1.15
CA GLY A 59 -11.30 11.23 -1.71
C GLY A 59 -10.19 12.17 -2.16
N PHE A 60 -8.93 11.77 -2.02
CA PHE A 60 -7.76 12.52 -2.45
C PHE A 60 -6.83 11.60 -3.24
N GLU A 61 -6.15 12.15 -4.24
CA GLU A 61 -5.15 11.41 -5.01
C GLU A 61 -3.74 11.72 -4.52
N LYS A 62 -2.79 10.80 -4.70
CA LYS A 62 -1.38 11.15 -4.62
C LYS A 62 -1.04 12.15 -5.75
N PRO A 63 -0.23 13.19 -5.52
CA PRO A 63 0.59 13.43 -4.32
C PRO A 63 -0.04 14.37 -3.27
N HIS A 64 -1.37 14.56 -3.24
CA HIS A 64 -1.98 15.47 -2.27
C HIS A 64 -1.68 15.05 -0.83
N LYS A 65 -1.28 16.02 0.00
CA LYS A 65 -0.95 15.81 1.42
C LYS A 65 -2.06 15.05 2.17
N GLN A 66 -3.31 15.37 1.87
CA GLN A 66 -4.48 14.76 2.52
C GLN A 66 -4.57 13.25 2.33
N PHE A 67 -4.09 12.73 1.19
CA PHE A 67 -4.00 11.28 0.98
C PHE A 67 -3.04 10.66 2.00
N PHE A 68 -1.83 11.21 2.11
CA PHE A 68 -0.81 10.69 3.03
C PHE A 68 -1.20 10.91 4.50
N ASP A 69 -1.83 12.03 4.83
CA ASP A 69 -2.35 12.27 6.18
C ASP A 69 -3.37 11.20 6.59
N HIS A 70 -4.27 10.82 5.67
CA HIS A 70 -5.23 9.76 5.92
C HIS A 70 -4.53 8.42 6.16
N CYS A 71 -3.62 8.00 5.28
CA CYS A 71 -2.88 6.75 5.43
C CYS A 71 -2.14 6.70 6.78
N LEU A 72 -1.44 7.78 7.14
CA LEU A 72 -0.67 7.86 8.38
C LEU A 72 -1.56 7.81 9.63
N ASN A 73 -2.76 8.37 9.58
CA ASN A 73 -3.69 8.30 10.70
C ASN A 73 -4.21 6.87 10.89
N VAL A 74 -4.56 6.17 9.82
CA VAL A 74 -5.00 4.76 9.88
C VAL A 74 -3.89 3.86 10.44
N ILE A 75 -2.65 4.03 9.97
CA ILE A 75 -1.50 3.24 10.45
C ILE A 75 -1.25 3.49 11.95
N LYS A 76 -1.38 4.75 12.41
CA LYS A 76 -1.17 5.10 13.83
C LYS A 76 -2.27 4.55 14.74
N ASP A 77 -3.52 4.60 14.32
CA ASP A 77 -4.64 4.06 15.11
C ASP A 77 -4.54 2.54 15.28
N GLY A 78 -3.91 1.84 14.32
CA GLY A 78 -3.68 0.39 14.38
C GLY A 78 -2.49 -0.06 15.23
N MET A 79 -1.62 0.86 15.70
CA MET A 79 -0.37 0.49 16.38
C MET A 79 -0.18 1.28 17.69
N SER A 80 -0.30 0.61 18.85
CA SER A 80 -0.23 1.26 20.17
C SER A 80 1.15 1.84 20.55
N THR A 81 2.20 1.48 19.82
CA THR A 81 3.57 2.02 19.97
C THR A 81 4.41 1.61 18.76
N VAL A 82 4.93 2.56 17.97
CA VAL A 82 5.97 2.27 16.97
C VAL A 82 7.12 3.24 17.07
N ASN A 83 8.33 2.67 17.08
CA ASN A 83 9.59 3.38 16.89
C ASN A 83 9.63 3.95 15.46
N TRP A 84 9.85 5.26 15.34
CA TRP A 84 9.64 6.10 14.15
C TRP A 84 10.71 5.98 13.06
N THR A 85 11.05 4.79 12.57
CA THR A 85 12.15 4.67 11.59
C THR A 85 11.67 4.06 10.27
N ILE A 86 11.66 4.94 9.23
CA ILE A 86 11.69 4.69 7.77
C ILE A 86 10.33 4.77 7.05
N PHE A 87 10.09 5.90 6.35
CA PHE A 87 9.72 5.98 4.90
C PHE A 87 9.18 7.36 4.42
N MET A 88 9.26 8.45 5.18
CA MET A 88 8.79 9.78 4.72
C MET A 88 9.84 10.70 4.06
N TRP A 89 11.04 10.22 3.70
CA TRP A 89 12.07 11.11 3.13
C TRP A 89 12.42 10.92 1.65
N TYR A 90 11.89 9.91 0.96
CA TYR A 90 12.36 9.60 -0.41
C TYR A 90 11.48 10.07 -1.58
N LEU A 91 10.42 10.85 -1.37
CA LEU A 91 9.51 11.24 -2.48
C LEU A 91 9.17 12.73 -2.58
N THR A 92 10.04 13.63 -2.08
CA THR A 92 9.94 15.08 -2.39
C THR A 92 10.97 15.56 -3.41
N TYR A 93 11.83 14.68 -3.95
CA TYR A 93 12.76 15.02 -5.03
C TYR A 93 12.96 13.85 -6.00
N ASN A 94 11.99 13.69 -6.91
CA ASN A 94 12.15 13.49 -8.37
C ASN A 94 10.78 13.20 -8.97
#